data_AF-A0A2V7YYL5-F1
#
_entry.id   AF-A0A2V7YYL5-F1
#
_cell.length_a   1.000
_cell.length_b   1.000
_cell.length_c   1.000
_cell.angle_alpha   90.00
_cell.angle_beta   90.00
_cell.angle_gamma   90.00
#
_symmetry.space_group_name_H-M   'P 1'
#
loop_
_entity.id
_entity.type
_entity.pdbx_description
1 polymer ?
#
loop_
_entity_poly.entity_id
_entity_poly.type
_entity_poly.pdbx_seq_one_letter_code
_entity_poly.pdbx_strand_id
1 'polypeptide(L)'
;MGRRKALEELRAIGPPPYSAKSLWTQRIWLNRFEGHLNTKTLWDLGRILLEGPENSIADLPNLIRGFRFSLDAMWDEVSRITLVTAVPALRMPVFFLLGRHDHWVSPETSVAYFHALTAPSKRLVWFEESGHEPFVDEPAKLNASMEELVRPAVVQEGARETKEASYVPVGATAVSVS
;
A
#
# COMPACT_ATOMS: atom_id res chain seq x y z
N MET A 1 -4.48 32.96 -8.13
CA MET A 1 -3.01 33.17 -8.14
C MET A 1 -2.17 31.87 -8.12
N GLY A 2 -2.70 30.70 -7.69
CA GLY A 2 -1.89 29.47 -7.54
C GLY A 2 -1.58 28.67 -8.83
N ARG A 3 -2.47 28.68 -9.83
CA ARG A 3 -2.35 27.79 -11.01
C ARG A 3 -1.15 28.09 -11.91
N ARG A 4 -0.82 29.37 -12.12
CA ARG A 4 0.35 29.78 -12.93
C ARG A 4 1.66 29.33 -12.28
N LYS A 5 1.81 29.58 -10.97
CA LYS A 5 2.97 29.17 -10.19
C LYS A 5 3.14 27.64 -10.19
N ALA A 6 2.04 26.90 -10.02
CA ALA A 6 2.06 25.45 -10.11
C ALA A 6 2.58 24.94 -11.46
N LEU A 7 2.09 25.52 -12.56
CA LEU A 7 2.55 25.15 -13.91
C LEU A 7 4.04 25.47 -14.12
N GLU A 8 4.52 26.60 -13.62
CA GLU A 8 5.93 26.97 -13.69
C GLU A 8 6.81 25.98 -12.93
N GLU A 9 6.46 25.68 -11.68
CA GLU A 9 7.25 24.76 -10.84
C GLU A 9 7.18 23.31 -11.35
N LEU A 10 6.01 22.82 -11.77
CA LEU A 10 5.85 21.47 -12.33
C LEU A 10 6.58 21.32 -13.68
N ARG A 11 6.63 22.37 -14.50
CA ARG A 11 7.45 22.35 -15.73
C ARG A 11 8.94 22.36 -15.44
N ALA A 12 9.36 23.10 -14.40
CA ALA A 12 10.76 23.21 -14.03
C ALA A 12 11.35 21.88 -13.52
N ILE A 13 10.55 21.04 -12.86
CA ILE A 13 11.02 19.72 -12.38
C ILE A 13 11.10 18.65 -13.48
N GLY A 14 10.48 18.88 -14.65
CA GLY A 14 10.51 17.96 -15.79
C GLY A 14 9.64 16.70 -15.64
N PRO A 15 9.76 15.70 -16.54
CA PRO A 15 9.17 14.37 -16.37
C PRO A 15 10.02 13.48 -15.44
N PRO A 16 9.46 12.36 -14.91
CA PRO A 16 10.22 11.40 -14.11
C PRO A 16 11.34 10.70 -14.92
N PRO A 17 12.36 10.11 -14.27
CA PRO A 17 12.48 9.87 -12.83
C PRO A 17 12.80 11.13 -12.02
N TYR A 18 12.13 11.29 -10.87
CA TYR A 18 12.29 12.45 -10.00
C TYR A 18 13.37 12.24 -8.94
N SER A 19 14.04 13.34 -8.56
CA SER A 19 14.74 13.41 -7.27
C SER A 19 13.73 13.52 -6.12
N ALA A 20 14.14 13.24 -4.87
CA ALA A 20 13.28 13.43 -3.70
C ALA A 20 12.70 14.85 -3.65
N LYS A 21 13.53 15.86 -3.95
CA LYS A 21 13.13 17.28 -4.01
C LYS A 21 12.08 17.54 -5.10
N SER A 22 12.29 17.02 -6.30
CA SER A 22 11.35 17.18 -7.41
C SER A 22 10.01 16.49 -7.12
N LEU A 23 10.07 15.29 -6.51
CA LEU A 23 8.87 14.58 -6.07
C LEU A 23 8.11 15.41 -5.03
N TRP A 24 8.79 16.00 -4.05
CA TRP A 24 8.15 16.88 -3.06
C TRP A 24 7.41 18.05 -3.70
N THR A 25 8.02 18.72 -4.67
CA THR A 25 7.35 19.79 -5.43
C THR A 25 6.08 19.27 -6.10
N GLN A 26 6.15 18.10 -6.75
CA GLN A 26 4.96 17.46 -7.34
C GLN A 26 3.88 17.17 -6.28
N ARG A 27 4.25 16.55 -5.15
CA ARG A 27 3.32 16.18 -4.07
C ARG A 27 2.62 17.38 -3.44
N ILE A 28 3.32 18.50 -3.24
CA ILE A 28 2.73 19.74 -2.72
C ILE A 28 1.62 20.24 -3.65
N TRP A 29 1.87 20.24 -4.96
CA TRP A 29 0.87 20.70 -5.93
C TRP A 29 -0.28 19.71 -6.08
N LEU A 30 -0.02 18.39 -6.10
CA LEU A 30 -1.07 17.37 -6.10
C LEU A 30 -1.99 17.52 -4.89
N ASN A 31 -1.43 17.57 -3.67
CA ASN A 31 -2.21 17.75 -2.45
C ASN A 31 -3.10 19.01 -2.52
N ARG A 32 -2.53 20.12 -3.02
CA ARG A 32 -3.26 21.38 -3.16
C ARG A 32 -4.42 21.31 -4.15
N PHE A 33 -4.28 20.56 -5.24
CA PHE A 33 -5.32 20.47 -6.27
C PHE A 33 -6.37 19.40 -5.96
N GLU A 34 -5.98 18.31 -5.30
CA GLU A 34 -6.90 17.23 -4.93
C GLU A 34 -7.68 17.51 -3.65
N GLY A 35 -7.23 18.44 -2.81
CA GLY A 35 -7.97 18.85 -1.62
C GLY A 35 -7.96 17.80 -0.49
N HIS A 36 -6.98 16.89 -0.50
CA HIS A 36 -6.77 15.89 0.55
C HIS A 36 -6.69 16.50 1.97
N LEU A 37 -6.18 17.73 2.10
CA LEU A 37 -6.19 18.52 3.35
C LEU A 37 -7.39 19.47 3.40
N ASN A 38 -8.60 18.93 3.49
CA ASN A 38 -9.79 19.72 3.78
C ASN A 38 -10.03 19.83 5.29
N THR A 39 -10.94 20.71 5.70
CA THR A 39 -11.22 20.99 7.12
C THR A 39 -11.69 19.76 7.90
N LYS A 40 -12.40 18.84 7.24
CA LYS A 40 -12.83 17.57 7.82
C LYS A 40 -11.63 16.65 8.06
N THR A 41 -10.73 16.49 7.08
CA THR A 41 -9.51 15.69 7.25
C THR A 41 -8.63 16.22 8.38
N LEU A 42 -8.46 17.54 8.50
CA LEU A 42 -7.73 18.14 9.63
C LEU A 42 -8.41 17.87 10.98
N TRP A 43 -9.74 17.91 11.02
CA TRP A 43 -10.51 17.60 12.23
C TRP A 43 -10.36 16.13 12.64
N ASP A 44 -10.48 15.22 11.67
CA ASP A 44 -10.32 13.78 11.88
C ASP A 44 -8.89 13.42 12.31
N LEU A 45 -7.87 14.05 11.71
CA LEU A 45 -6.48 13.89 12.12
C LEU A 45 -6.25 14.39 13.55
N GLY A 46 -6.81 15.56 13.89
CA GLY A 46 -6.75 16.12 15.24
C GLY A 46 -7.40 15.20 16.27
N ARG A 47 -8.54 14.59 15.93
CA ARG A 47 -9.22 13.61 16.78
C ARG A 47 -8.37 12.36 16.98
N ILE A 48 -7.79 11.79 15.93
CA ILE A 48 -6.93 10.59 16.01
C ILE A 48 -5.69 10.85 16.87
N LEU A 49 -5.05 12.01 16.72
CA LEU A 49 -3.88 12.42 17.51
C LEU A 49 -4.21 12.68 18.99
N LEU A 50 -5.47 12.93 19.33
CA LEU A 50 -5.92 13.19 20.71
C LEU A 50 -6.49 11.94 21.39
N GLU A 51 -7.14 11.05 20.64
CA GLU A 51 -7.86 9.88 21.17
C GLU A 51 -7.02 8.60 21.18
N GLY A 52 -5.92 8.54 20.43
CA GLY A 52 -5.06 7.37 20.36
C GLY A 52 -4.11 7.26 21.57
N PRO A 53 -4.07 6.14 22.31
CA PRO A 53 -3.13 5.95 23.41
C PRO A 53 -1.66 5.87 22.96
N GLU A 54 -1.42 5.68 21.64
CA GLU A 54 -0.11 5.47 21.05
C GLU A 54 0.49 6.72 20.38
N ASN A 55 -0.25 7.83 20.30
CA ASN A 55 0.21 9.06 19.62
C ASN A 55 -0.01 10.29 20.50
N SER A 56 1.01 11.14 20.62
CA SER A 56 0.88 12.47 21.23
C SER A 56 1.03 13.56 20.15
N ILE A 57 0.35 14.69 20.35
CA ILE A 57 0.61 15.91 19.54
C ILE A 57 2.08 16.30 19.61
N ALA A 58 2.75 16.02 20.74
CA ALA A 58 4.18 16.26 20.91
C ALA A 58 5.08 15.43 19.97
N ASP A 59 4.57 14.33 19.41
CA ASP A 59 5.31 13.47 18.50
C ASP A 59 5.30 13.99 17.05
N LEU A 60 4.36 14.88 16.71
CA LEU A 60 4.19 15.41 15.36
C LEU A 60 5.48 16.02 14.77
N PRO A 61 6.28 16.82 15.49
CA PRO A 61 7.55 17.33 14.97
C PRO A 61 8.56 16.21 14.68
N ASN A 62 8.59 15.18 15.52
CA ASN A 62 9.50 14.03 15.35
C ASN A 62 9.06 13.16 14.17
N LEU A 63 7.76 12.95 13.98
CA LEU A 63 7.19 12.26 12.82
C LEU A 63 7.57 12.97 11.51
N ILE A 64 7.40 14.29 11.44
CA ILE A 64 7.76 15.09 10.25
C ILE A 64 9.27 15.02 9.99
N ARG A 65 10.10 15.13 11.04
CA ARG A 65 11.55 15.05 10.90
C ARG A 65 12.00 13.65 10.45
N GLY A 66 11.43 12.61 11.05
CA GLY A 66 11.71 11.21 10.71
C GLY A 66 11.33 10.90 9.26
N PHE A 67 10.14 11.33 8.83
CA PHE A 67 9.70 11.14 7.45
C PHE A 67 10.67 11.77 6.44
N ARG A 68 11.07 13.02 6.67
CA ARG A 68 12.03 13.72 5.80
C ARG A 68 13.39 13.04 5.78
N PHE A 69 13.90 12.67 6.95
CA PHE A 69 15.18 11.98 7.08
C PHE A 69 15.18 10.67 6.30
N SER A 70 14.20 9.80 6.51
CA SER A 70 14.12 8.49 5.84
C SER A 70 13.98 8.64 4.33
N LEU A 71 13.15 9.59 3.88
CA LEU A 71 12.98 9.84 2.46
C LEU A 71 14.29 10.30 1.82
N ASP A 72 14.98 11.28 2.39
CA ASP A 72 16.24 11.79 1.85
C ASP A 72 17.35 10.71 1.89
N ALA A 73 17.42 9.93 2.97
CA ALA A 73 18.45 8.90 3.14
C ALA A 73 18.25 7.68 2.22
N MET A 74 17.00 7.31 1.92
CA MET A 74 16.68 6.08 1.18
C MET A 74 16.26 6.31 -0.28
N TRP A 75 16.10 7.57 -0.70
CA TRP A 75 15.54 7.90 -2.02
C TRP A 75 16.27 7.21 -3.17
N ASP A 76 17.60 7.27 -3.18
CA ASP A 76 18.42 6.75 -4.27
C ASP A 76 18.30 5.23 -4.43
N GLU A 77 18.07 4.52 -3.34
CA GLU A 77 17.85 3.07 -3.36
C GLU A 77 16.41 2.76 -3.77
N VAL A 78 15.42 3.34 -3.09
CA VAL A 78 13.99 3.06 -3.31
C VAL A 78 13.56 3.44 -4.73
N SER A 79 14.05 4.55 -5.27
CA SER A 79 13.70 5.02 -6.62
C SER A 79 14.19 4.10 -7.75
N ARG A 80 15.11 3.17 -7.47
CA ARG A 80 15.65 2.20 -8.43
C ARG A 80 15.00 0.82 -8.33
N ILE A 81 14.22 0.57 -7.28
CA ILE A 81 13.58 -0.74 -7.08
C ILE A 81 12.44 -0.90 -8.08
N THR A 82 12.44 -2.04 -8.77
CA THR A 82 11.31 -2.47 -9.60
C THR A 82 10.78 -3.79 -9.05
N LEU A 83 9.54 -3.80 -8.55
CA LEU A 83 8.98 -4.98 -7.90
C LEU A 83 8.77 -6.14 -8.87
N VAL A 84 8.53 -5.88 -10.15
CA VAL A 84 8.42 -6.91 -11.19
C VAL A 84 9.67 -7.81 -11.22
N THR A 85 10.85 -7.26 -10.98
CA THR A 85 12.12 -8.01 -10.95
C THR A 85 12.52 -8.44 -9.55
N ALA A 86 12.29 -7.59 -8.54
CA ALA A 86 12.71 -7.87 -7.16
C ALA A 86 11.81 -8.89 -6.46
N VAL A 87 10.51 -8.88 -6.76
CA VAL A 87 9.49 -9.74 -6.15
C VAL A 87 8.58 -10.30 -7.25
N PRO A 88 9.10 -11.18 -8.14
CA PRO A 88 8.31 -11.73 -9.23
C PRO A 88 7.28 -12.76 -8.75
N ALA A 89 7.47 -13.33 -7.55
CA ALA A 89 6.60 -14.35 -7.00
C ALA A 89 6.45 -14.24 -5.48
N LEU A 90 5.24 -14.53 -5.00
CA LEU A 90 4.88 -14.60 -3.59
C LEU A 90 4.21 -15.95 -3.31
N ARG A 91 4.43 -16.52 -2.12
CA ARG A 91 3.90 -17.83 -1.72
C ARG A 91 2.61 -17.75 -0.89
N MET A 92 1.95 -16.59 -0.91
CA MET A 92 0.75 -16.29 -0.14
C MET A 92 -0.28 -15.54 -1.01
N PRO A 93 -1.56 -15.47 -0.62
CA PRO A 93 -2.61 -14.71 -1.27
C PRO A 93 -2.25 -13.23 -1.25
N VAL A 94 -2.51 -12.54 -2.36
CA VAL A 94 -2.19 -11.12 -2.49
C VAL A 94 -3.44 -10.33 -2.85
N PHE A 95 -3.69 -9.27 -2.10
CA PHE A 95 -4.80 -8.36 -2.29
C PHE A 95 -4.26 -6.95 -2.58
N PHE A 96 -4.62 -6.40 -3.73
CA PHE A 96 -4.34 -5.01 -4.08
C PHE A 96 -5.61 -4.20 -3.84
N LEU A 97 -5.54 -3.23 -2.93
CA LEU A 97 -6.65 -2.33 -2.60
C LEU A 97 -6.31 -0.96 -3.19
N LEU A 98 -6.96 -0.57 -4.28
CA LEU A 98 -6.60 0.61 -5.07
C LEU A 98 -7.75 1.61 -5.14
N GLY A 99 -7.46 2.88 -4.89
CA GLY A 99 -8.39 3.99 -5.16
C GLY A 99 -8.45 4.31 -6.65
N ARG A 100 -9.66 4.57 -7.17
CA ARG A 100 -9.87 4.94 -8.58
C ARG A 100 -9.27 6.30 -8.92
N HIS A 101 -9.14 7.18 -7.92
CA HIS A 101 -8.70 8.56 -8.06
C HIS A 101 -7.29 8.82 -7.49
N ASP A 102 -6.50 7.77 -7.28
CA ASP A 102 -5.13 7.91 -6.75
C ASP A 102 -4.18 8.49 -7.84
N HIS A 103 -3.88 9.78 -7.79
CA HIS A 103 -2.82 10.37 -8.61
C HIS A 103 -1.47 10.41 -7.90
N TRP A 104 -1.39 9.92 -6.66
CA TRP A 104 -0.13 9.78 -5.93
C TRP A 104 0.63 8.55 -6.41
N VAL A 105 -0.05 7.42 -6.46
CA VAL A 105 0.45 6.15 -6.99
C VAL A 105 -0.49 5.72 -8.09
N SER A 106 -0.09 6.00 -9.33
CA SER A 106 -0.85 5.65 -10.54
C SER A 106 -1.33 4.19 -10.46
N PRO A 107 -2.66 3.93 -10.45
CA PRO A 107 -3.19 2.59 -10.34
C PRO A 107 -2.75 1.68 -11.48
N GLU A 108 -2.44 2.25 -12.65
CA GLU A 108 -1.90 1.53 -13.80
C GLU A 108 -0.60 0.80 -13.47
N THR A 109 0.28 1.42 -12.67
CA THR A 109 1.55 0.81 -12.25
C THR A 109 1.29 -0.39 -11.33
N SER A 110 0.36 -0.24 -10.39
CA SER A 110 -0.05 -1.32 -9.48
C SER A 110 -0.74 -2.46 -10.22
N VAL A 111 -1.61 -2.16 -11.19
CA VAL A 111 -2.29 -3.15 -12.05
C VAL A 111 -1.27 -3.90 -12.91
N ALA A 112 -0.29 -3.21 -13.50
CA ALA A 112 0.76 -3.87 -14.29
C ALA A 112 1.57 -4.85 -13.43
N TYR A 113 1.95 -4.46 -12.22
CA TYR A 113 2.62 -5.36 -11.29
C TYR A 113 1.72 -6.51 -10.84
N PHE A 114 0.43 -6.26 -10.55
CA PHE A 114 -0.54 -7.30 -10.23
C PHE A 114 -0.60 -8.37 -11.32
N HIS A 115 -0.56 -7.99 -12.60
CA HIS A 115 -0.57 -8.95 -13.70
C HIS A 115 0.74 -9.75 -13.79
N ALA A 116 1.88 -9.10 -13.61
CA ALA A 116 3.20 -9.74 -13.69
C ALA A 116 3.51 -10.67 -12.50
N LEU A 117 3.00 -10.35 -11.32
CA LEU A 117 3.26 -11.08 -10.07
C LEU A 117 2.71 -12.51 -10.12
N THR A 118 3.49 -13.50 -9.72
CA THR A 118 3.01 -14.88 -9.51
C THR A 118 2.62 -15.07 -8.04
N ALA A 119 1.43 -15.60 -7.75
CA ALA A 119 1.02 -15.96 -6.39
C ALA A 119 -0.07 -17.05 -6.41
N PRO A 120 -0.26 -17.82 -5.31
CA PRO A 120 -1.31 -18.84 -5.19
C PRO A 120 -2.72 -18.31 -5.50
N SER A 121 -2.99 -17.07 -5.08
CA SER A 121 -4.17 -16.33 -5.50
C SER A 121 -3.88 -14.83 -5.46
N LYS A 122 -4.52 -14.09 -6.37
CA LYS A 122 -4.44 -12.63 -6.41
C LYS A 122 -5.83 -12.05 -6.56
N ARG A 123 -6.09 -10.93 -5.88
CA ARG A 123 -7.32 -10.14 -6.02
C ARG A 123 -6.98 -8.66 -6.12
N LEU A 124 -7.67 -7.97 -6.99
CA LEU A 124 -7.58 -6.53 -7.13
C LEU A 124 -8.96 -5.95 -6.79
N VAL A 125 -9.01 -5.09 -5.79
CA VAL A 125 -10.22 -4.48 -5.26
C VAL A 125 -10.16 -2.99 -5.53
N TRP A 126 -11.15 -2.49 -6.27
CA TRP A 126 -11.28 -1.08 -6.58
C TRP A 126 -12.16 -0.36 -5.56
N PHE A 127 -11.63 0.76 -5.10
CA PHE A 127 -12.30 1.74 -4.27
C PHE A 127 -12.69 2.90 -5.17
N GLU A 128 -13.90 2.84 -5.71
CA GLU A 128 -14.37 3.69 -6.80
C GLU A 128 -14.48 5.16 -6.39
N GLU A 129 -14.66 5.44 -5.09
CA GLU A 129 -14.82 6.79 -4.56
C GLU A 129 -13.61 7.21 -3.71
N SER A 130 -12.46 6.52 -3.87
CA SER A 130 -11.25 6.76 -3.08
C SER A 130 -10.06 7.23 -3.93
N GLY A 131 -9.23 8.06 -3.30
CA GLY A 131 -7.91 8.48 -3.78
C GLY A 131 -6.78 7.63 -3.18
N HIS A 132 -5.74 8.28 -2.65
CA HIS A 132 -4.55 7.62 -2.15
C HIS A 132 -4.77 6.82 -0.85
N GLU A 133 -5.80 7.17 -0.08
CA GLU A 133 -6.06 6.61 1.24
C GLU A 133 -7.44 5.94 1.32
N PRO A 134 -7.67 4.77 0.69
CA PRO A 134 -8.97 4.09 0.71
C PRO A 134 -9.53 3.80 2.11
N PHE A 135 -8.64 3.68 3.11
CA PHE A 135 -9.03 3.48 4.50
C PHE A 135 -9.60 4.73 5.17
N VAL A 136 -9.32 5.93 4.64
CA VAL A 136 -9.91 7.20 5.07
C VAL A 136 -11.17 7.49 4.26
N ASP A 137 -11.11 7.28 2.94
CA ASP A 137 -12.17 7.66 2.00
C ASP A 137 -13.39 6.73 2.09
N GLU A 138 -13.18 5.40 2.12
CA GLU A 138 -14.24 4.38 2.16
C GLU A 138 -13.98 3.34 3.30
N PRO A 139 -13.91 3.75 4.58
CA PRO A 139 -13.52 2.89 5.70
C PRO A 139 -14.43 1.66 5.87
N ALA A 140 -15.74 1.82 5.63
CA ALA A 140 -16.70 0.73 5.73
C ALA A 140 -16.42 -0.37 4.68
N LYS A 141 -16.09 0.03 3.45
CA LYS A 141 -15.75 -0.90 2.37
C LYS A 141 -14.40 -1.56 2.60
N LEU A 142 -13.44 -0.83 3.17
CA LEU A 142 -12.15 -1.40 3.57
C LEU A 142 -12.37 -2.52 4.59
N ASN A 143 -13.13 -2.25 5.66
CA ASN A 143 -13.43 -3.23 6.69
C ASN A 143 -14.17 -4.45 6.12
N ALA A 144 -15.20 -4.23 5.28
CA ALA A 144 -15.88 -5.32 4.60
C ALA A 144 -14.94 -6.14 3.71
N SER A 145 -14.03 -5.49 2.95
CA SER A 145 -13.04 -6.18 2.13
C SER A 145 -12.10 -7.06 2.98
N MET A 146 -11.71 -6.57 4.16
CA MET A 146 -10.89 -7.35 5.10
C MET A 146 -11.65 -8.57 5.64
N GLU A 147 -12.91 -8.40 6.03
CA GLU A 147 -13.73 -9.46 6.60
C GLU A 147 -14.16 -10.52 5.58
N GLU A 148 -14.55 -10.09 4.38
CA GLU A 148 -15.16 -10.96 3.36
C GLU A 148 -14.13 -11.58 2.42
N LEU A 149 -12.99 -10.91 2.17
CA LEU A 149 -12.00 -11.38 1.20
C LEU A 149 -10.70 -11.84 1.87
N VAL A 150 -10.14 -11.03 2.77
CA VAL A 150 -8.81 -11.30 3.33
C VAL A 150 -8.88 -12.37 4.43
N ARG A 151 -9.78 -12.20 5.40
CA ARG A 151 -9.92 -13.14 6.54
C ARG A 151 -10.16 -14.59 6.10
N PRO A 152 -11.06 -14.89 5.14
CA PRO A 152 -11.28 -16.28 4.72
C PRO A 152 -10.07 -16.89 4.02
N ALA A 153 -9.31 -16.10 3.25
CA ALA A 153 -8.12 -16.60 2.56
C ALA A 153 -7.05 -17.08 3.55
N VAL A 154 -6.83 -16.33 4.64
CA VAL A 154 -5.87 -16.72 5.69
C VAL A 154 -6.32 -17.98 6.44
N VAL A 155 -7.60 -18.07 6.79
CA VAL A 155 -8.15 -19.24 7.51
C VAL A 155 -8.11 -20.51 6.64
N GLN A 156 -8.39 -20.39 5.35
CA GLN A 156 -8.35 -21.53 4.43
C GLN A 156 -6.92 -22.02 4.15
N GLU A 157 -5.93 -21.13 4.10
CA GLU A 157 -4.54 -21.54 3.97
C GLU A 157 -4.00 -22.23 5.22
N GLY A 158 -4.27 -21.68 6.41
CA GLY A 158 -3.92 -22.35 7.67
C GLY A 158 -4.56 -23.74 7.80
N ALA A 159 -5.78 -23.91 7.27
CA ALA A 159 -6.46 -25.21 7.21
C ALA A 159 -5.88 -26.18 6.15
N ARG A 160 -5.25 -25.67 5.08
CA ARG A 160 -4.57 -26.49 4.06
C ARG A 160 -3.19 -26.94 4.55
N GLU A 161 -2.43 -26.05 5.16
CA GLU A 161 -1.09 -26.35 5.69
C GLU A 161 -1.16 -27.36 6.85
N THR A 162 -2.17 -27.26 7.73
CA THR A 162 -2.42 -28.27 8.77
C THR A 162 -2.83 -29.63 8.21
N LYS A 163 -3.58 -29.66 7.08
CA LYS A 163 -3.94 -30.92 6.40
C LYS A 163 -2.75 -31.57 5.69
N GLU A 164 -1.91 -30.80 4.99
CA GLU A 164 -0.68 -31.31 4.37
C GLU A 164 0.34 -31.79 5.40
N ALA A 165 0.50 -31.10 6.53
CA ALA A 165 1.34 -31.56 7.63
C ALA A 165 0.82 -32.85 8.31
N SER A 166 -0.48 -33.14 8.19
CA SER A 166 -1.11 -34.34 8.73
C SER A 166 -1.11 -35.56 7.79
N TYR A 167 -0.62 -35.42 6.56
CA TYR A 167 -0.49 -36.54 5.62
C TYR A 167 0.85 -37.26 5.81
N VAL A 168 0.84 -38.37 6.56
CA VAL A 168 1.90 -39.38 6.56
C VAL A 168 1.41 -40.57 5.72
N PRO A 169 2.05 -40.92 4.59
CA PRO A 169 1.59 -42.05 3.79
C PRO A 169 1.87 -43.37 4.51
N VAL A 170 0.81 -44.15 4.69
CA VAL A 170 0.86 -45.54 5.12
C VAL A 170 1.44 -46.39 3.99
N GLY A 171 2.71 -46.76 4.14
CA GLY A 171 3.38 -47.80 3.38
C GLY A 171 3.86 -48.89 4.32
N ALA A 172 2.94 -49.72 4.78
CA ALA A 172 3.26 -50.96 5.49
C ALA A 172 4.00 -51.90 4.52
N THR A 173 5.18 -52.37 4.92
CA THR A 173 5.74 -53.61 4.38
C THR A 173 6.46 -54.33 5.51
N ALA A 174 5.70 -55.04 6.33
CA ALA A 174 6.24 -56.10 7.16
C ALA A 174 6.36 -57.35 6.27
N VAL A 175 7.59 -57.69 5.88
CA VAL A 175 7.90 -59.04 5.39
C VAL A 175 8.58 -59.76 6.54
N SER A 176 7.82 -60.66 7.16
CA SER A 176 8.35 -61.76 7.98
C SER A 176 8.86 -62.83 7.02
N VAL A 177 10.10 -63.29 7.19
CA VAL A 177 10.55 -64.58 6.70
C VAL A 177 11.11 -65.35 7.89
N SER A 178 10.62 -66.59 7.98
CA SER A 178 10.90 -67.65 8.94
C SER A 178 12.37 -68.00 9.07
#